data_AF-A0A9C9GBZ3-F1
#
_entry.id   AF-A0A9C9GBZ3-F1
#
_cell.length_a   1.000
_cell.length_b   1.000
_cell.length_c   1.000
_cell.angle_alpha   90.00
_cell.angle_beta   90.00
_cell.angle_gamma   90.00
#
_symmetry.space_group_name_H-M   'P 1'
#
loop_
_entity.id
_entity.type
_entity.pdbx_description
1 polymer ?
#
loop_
_entity_poly.entity_id
_entity_poly.type
_entity_poly.pdbx_seq_one_letter_code
_entity_poly.pdbx_strand_id
1 'polypeptide(L)'
;DQTLFAGDSGNDMQVLTSSIPSVLVANAAVDVKAQAVTDAQASGNRDALYLAKGDYPGMNGNYSAGIIEGVAHYIPESSAWLNGNDQHE
;
A
#
# COMPACT_ATOMS: atom_id res chain seq x y z
N ASP A 1 7.75 12.90 10.05
CA ASP A 1 6.38 12.36 10.02
C ASP A 1 6.09 11.73 8.67
N GLN A 2 6.37 10.43 8.53
CA GLN A 2 5.98 9.63 7.37
C GLN A 2 4.95 8.62 7.85
N THR A 3 3.74 8.71 7.31
CA THR A 3 2.62 7.85 7.69
C THR A 3 2.13 7.11 6.46
N LEU A 4 1.98 5.80 6.59
CA LEU A 4 1.34 4.92 5.62
C LEU A 4 0.25 4.13 6.36
N PHE A 5 -0.95 4.10 5.79
CA PHE A 5 -2.00 3.19 6.24
C PHE A 5 -1.98 1.91 5.40
N ALA A 6 -2.29 0.77 6.00
CA ALA A 6 -2.43 -0.50 5.31
C ALA A 6 -3.77 -1.14 5.66
N GLY A 7 -4.52 -1.54 4.65
CA GLY A 7 -5.81 -2.20 4.80
C GLY A 7 -5.94 -3.44 3.92
N ASP A 8 -6.90 -4.29 4.26
CA ASP A 8 -7.19 -5.53 3.53
C ASP A 8 -8.69 -5.73 3.24
N SER A 9 -9.57 -5.02 3.97
CA SER A 9 -11.02 -5.25 3.88
C SER A 9 -11.88 -3.97 4.02
N GLY A 10 -13.20 -4.14 3.98
CA GLY A 10 -14.14 -3.02 3.87
C GLY A 10 -14.21 -2.10 5.08
N ASN A 11 -13.82 -2.54 6.28
CA ASN A 11 -13.77 -1.69 7.47
C ASN A 11 -12.68 -0.60 7.35
N ASP A 12 -11.70 -0.80 6.48
CA ASP A 12 -10.59 0.13 6.26
C ASP A 12 -10.92 1.22 5.23
N MET A 13 -12.08 1.12 4.57
CA MET A 13 -12.43 1.93 3.39
C MET A 13 -12.38 3.44 3.66
N GLN A 14 -12.74 3.85 4.86
CA GLN A 14 -12.73 5.27 5.24
C GLN A 14 -11.31 5.87 5.16
N VAL A 15 -10.28 5.09 5.48
CA VAL A 15 -8.88 5.55 5.39
C VAL A 15 -8.31 5.30 4.00
N LEU A 16 -8.60 4.14 3.40
CA LEU A 16 -8.15 3.78 2.04
C LEU A 16 -8.57 4.78 0.96
N THR A 17 -9.64 5.54 1.19
CA THR A 17 -10.22 6.52 0.25
C THR A 17 -9.95 7.97 0.67
N SER A 18 -9.23 8.16 1.78
CA SER A 18 -8.81 9.46 2.30
C SER A 18 -7.55 9.96 1.59
N SER A 19 -7.07 11.15 1.97
CA SER A 19 -5.81 11.71 1.49
C SER A 19 -4.56 11.11 2.15
N ILE A 20 -4.72 10.19 3.11
CA ILE A 20 -3.60 9.50 3.75
C ILE A 20 -3.03 8.47 2.78
N PRO A 21 -1.71 8.47 2.50
CA PRO A 21 -1.06 7.42 1.72
C PRO A 21 -1.43 6.05 2.27
N SER A 22 -1.95 5.19 1.40
CA SER A 22 -2.58 3.94 1.79
C SER A 22 -2.20 2.82 0.83
N VAL A 23 -1.91 1.64 1.36
CA VAL A 23 -1.77 0.41 0.58
C VAL A 23 -2.91 -0.55 0.90
N LEU A 24 -3.59 -1.02 -0.15
CA LEU A 24 -4.50 -2.16 -0.07
C LEU A 24 -3.74 -3.42 -0.52
N VAL A 25 -3.61 -4.39 0.39
CA VAL A 25 -2.80 -5.60 0.17
C VAL A 25 -3.39 -6.50 -0.91
N ALA A 26 -2.55 -7.29 -1.57
CA ALA A 26 -2.92 -8.05 -2.76
C ALA A 26 -3.92 -9.18 -2.50
N ASN A 27 -4.03 -9.67 -1.26
CA ASN A 27 -5.04 -10.68 -0.89
C ASN A 27 -6.41 -10.09 -0.57
N ALA A 28 -6.58 -8.75 -0.64
CA ALA A 28 -7.88 -8.13 -0.50
C ALA A 28 -8.85 -8.65 -1.57
N ALA A 29 -10.11 -8.79 -1.18
CA ALA A 29 -11.16 -9.28 -2.07
C ALA A 29 -11.34 -8.35 -3.29
N VAL A 30 -11.74 -8.92 -4.42
CA VAL A 30 -11.83 -8.20 -5.71
C VAL A 30 -12.82 -7.04 -5.64
N ASP A 31 -13.93 -7.24 -4.95
CA ASP A 31 -14.95 -6.22 -4.69
C ASP A 31 -14.41 -5.09 -3.82
N VAL A 32 -13.65 -5.40 -2.76
CA VAL A 32 -12.99 -4.39 -1.92
C VAL A 32 -12.01 -3.54 -2.74
N LYS A 33 -11.20 -4.16 -3.62
CA LYS A 33 -10.28 -3.42 -4.51
C LYS A 33 -11.03 -2.49 -5.46
N ALA A 34 -12.10 -2.99 -6.08
CA ALA A 34 -12.91 -2.20 -7.00
C ALA A 34 -13.59 -1.01 -6.29
N GLN A 35 -14.13 -1.26 -5.08
CA GLN A 35 -14.76 -0.24 -4.25
C GLN A 35 -13.75 0.84 -3.86
N ALA A 36 -12.57 0.45 -3.35
CA ALA A 36 -11.53 1.39 -2.93
C ALA A 36 -11.08 2.30 -4.08
N VAL A 37 -10.87 1.75 -5.28
CA VAL A 37 -10.51 2.56 -6.45
C VAL A 37 -11.63 3.54 -6.81
N THR A 38 -12.87 3.07 -6.84
CA THR A 38 -14.04 3.90 -7.20
C THR A 38 -14.21 5.05 -6.22
N ASP A 39 -14.16 4.76 -4.92
CA ASP A 39 -14.38 5.76 -3.86
C ASP A 39 -13.20 6.72 -3.73
N ALA A 40 -11.96 6.25 -3.89
CA ALA A 40 -10.78 7.12 -3.90
C ALA A 40 -10.80 8.06 -5.11
N GLN A 41 -11.25 7.60 -6.28
CA GLN A 41 -11.46 8.46 -7.45
C GLN A 41 -12.55 9.50 -7.20
N ALA A 42 -13.71 9.08 -6.70
CA ALA A 42 -14.82 9.97 -6.39
C ALA A 42 -14.44 11.04 -5.36
N SER A 43 -13.56 10.70 -4.42
CA SER A 43 -13.06 11.61 -3.38
C SER A 43 -11.85 12.44 -3.81
N GLY A 44 -11.35 12.27 -5.04
CA GLY A 44 -10.17 12.98 -5.55
C GLY A 44 -8.83 12.53 -4.95
N ASN A 45 -8.80 11.39 -4.24
CA ASN A 45 -7.63 10.88 -3.53
C ASN A 45 -7.02 9.63 -4.19
N ARG A 46 -7.26 9.41 -5.49
CA ARG A 46 -6.81 8.19 -6.18
C ARG A 46 -5.29 7.97 -6.08
N ASP A 47 -4.51 9.04 -6.07
CA ASP A 47 -3.04 8.96 -6.01
C ASP A 47 -2.54 8.57 -4.60
N ALA A 48 -3.37 8.75 -3.57
CA ALA A 48 -3.08 8.31 -2.21
C ALA A 48 -3.36 6.81 -1.99
N LEU A 49 -4.00 6.12 -2.94
CA LEU A 49 -4.28 4.68 -2.86
C LEU A 49 -3.37 3.88 -3.79
N TYR A 50 -2.53 3.05 -3.19
CA TYR A 50 -1.74 2.03 -3.87
C TYR A 50 -2.37 0.65 -3.69
N LEU A 51 -2.46 -0.12 -4.78
CA LEU A 51 -2.86 -1.53 -4.73
C LEU A 51 -1.60 -2.37 -4.87
N ALA A 52 -1.29 -3.19 -3.85
CA ALA A 52 -0.15 -4.08 -3.91
C ALA A 52 -0.34 -5.11 -5.04
N LYS A 53 0.74 -5.34 -5.80
CA LYS A 53 0.77 -6.20 -6.99
C LYS A 53 1.62 -7.44 -6.78
N GLY A 54 2.51 -7.45 -5.79
CA GLY A 54 3.53 -8.47 -5.65
C GLY A 54 4.74 -8.22 -6.54
N ASP A 55 5.03 -6.96 -6.85
CA ASP A 55 6.19 -6.58 -7.67
C ASP A 55 7.39 -6.13 -6.80
N TYR A 56 7.30 -6.29 -5.48
CA TYR A 56 8.43 -6.06 -4.58
C TYR A 56 9.34 -7.30 -4.54
N PRO A 57 10.68 -7.16 -4.64
CA PRO A 57 11.60 -8.27 -4.91
C PRO A 57 11.32 -9.56 -4.12
N GLY A 58 10.86 -10.59 -4.83
CA GLY A 58 10.59 -11.92 -4.27
C GLY A 58 9.32 -12.05 -3.42
N MET A 59 8.47 -11.02 -3.38
CA MET A 59 7.25 -10.99 -2.57
C MET A 59 5.98 -11.03 -3.43
N ASN A 60 4.86 -11.46 -2.86
CA ASN A 60 3.60 -11.66 -3.59
C ASN A 60 2.54 -10.58 -3.32
N GLY A 61 2.89 -9.53 -2.55
CA GLY A 61 2.00 -8.42 -2.22
C GLY A 61 0.90 -8.75 -1.20
N ASN A 62 0.83 -9.98 -0.67
CA ASN A 62 -0.21 -10.39 0.28
C ASN A 62 0.20 -10.11 1.73
N TYR A 63 -0.75 -9.75 2.60
CA TYR A 63 -0.50 -9.53 4.02
C TYR A 63 0.68 -8.56 4.23
N SER A 64 1.67 -8.93 5.05
CA SER A 64 2.87 -8.12 5.30
C SER A 64 3.69 -7.82 4.05
N ALA A 65 3.70 -8.69 3.04
CA ALA A 65 4.39 -8.40 1.78
C ALA A 65 3.80 -7.18 1.07
N GLY A 66 2.48 -7.02 1.09
CA GLY A 66 1.82 -5.83 0.53
C GLY A 66 2.11 -4.56 1.33
N ILE A 67 2.25 -4.69 2.65
CA ILE A 67 2.65 -3.57 3.51
C ILE A 67 4.05 -3.10 3.14
N ILE A 68 5.01 -4.01 3.02
CA ILE A 68 6.39 -3.70 2.63
C ILE A 68 6.44 -3.04 1.25
N GLU A 69 5.67 -3.57 0.29
CA GLU A 69 5.55 -2.98 -1.04
C GLU A 69 4.98 -1.55 -0.99
N GLY A 70 3.97 -1.31 -0.16
CA GLY A 70 3.43 0.03 0.07
C GLY A 70 4.43 0.99 0.74
N VAL A 71 5.21 0.50 1.70
CA VAL A 71 6.28 1.29 2.34
C VAL A 71 7.32 1.68 1.30
N ALA A 72 7.80 0.74 0.48
CA ALA A 72 8.76 1.05 -0.56
C ALA A 72 8.19 1.98 -1.65
N HIS A 73 6.89 1.92 -1.91
CA HIS A 73 6.23 2.81 -2.87
C HIS A 73 6.19 4.27 -2.38
N TYR A 74 5.78 4.50 -1.13
CA TYR A 74 5.59 5.85 -0.58
C TYR A 74 6.81 6.41 0.17
N ILE A 75 7.73 5.55 0.59
CA ILE A 75 8.97 5.87 1.31
C ILE A 75 10.14 5.18 0.57
N PRO A 76 10.51 5.63 -0.64
CA PRO A 76 11.51 4.93 -1.46
C PRO A 76 12.87 4.76 -0.79
N GLU A 77 13.26 5.67 0.11
CA GLU A 77 14.49 5.62 0.90
C GLU A 77 14.57 4.39 1.82
N SER A 78 13.44 3.79 2.19
CA SER A 78 13.39 2.56 2.98
C SER A 78 13.85 1.32 2.19
N SER A 79 13.92 1.41 0.85
CA SER A 79 14.22 0.27 -0.01
C SER A 79 15.62 -0.30 0.23
N ALA A 80 16.63 0.52 0.55
CA ALA A 80 17.98 0.02 0.83
C ALA A 80 17.98 -0.88 2.08
N TRP A 81 17.35 -0.40 3.15
CA TRP A 81 17.14 -1.14 4.39
C TRP A 81 16.34 -2.43 4.17
N LEU A 82 15.19 -2.35 3.51
CA LEU A 82 14.30 -3.48 3.26
C LEU A 82 14.96 -4.59 2.41
N ASN A 83 15.87 -4.22 1.51
CA ASN A 83 16.59 -5.18 0.67
C ASN A 83 17.87 -5.72 1.33
N GLY A 84 18.19 -5.33 2.57
CA GLY A 84 19.42 -5.72 3.26
C GLY A 84 20.68 -5.13 2.61
N ASN A 85 20.53 -4.09 1.79
CA ASN A 85 21.62 -3.39 1.10
C ASN A 85 22.06 -2.12 1.84
N ASP A 86 21.49 -1.87 3.02
CA ASP A 86 21.90 -0.75 3.87
C ASP A 86 23.31 -0.98 4.38
N GLN A 87 24.25 -0.23 3.80
CA GLN A 87 25.60 -0.13 4.31
C GLN A 87 25.59 0.87 5.47
N HIS A 88 25.10 0.42 6.62
CA HIS A 88 25.44 1.07 7.88
C HIS A 88 26.87 0.63 8.25
N GLU A 89 27.86 1.38 7.74
CA GLU A 89 29.20 1.50 8.37
C GLU A 89 29.15 2.49 9.54
#